data_AF-A0A016TQX7-F1
#
_entry.id   AF-A0A016TQX7-F1
#
_cell.length_a   1.000
_cell.length_b   1.000
_cell.length_c   1.000
_cell.angle_alpha   90.00
_cell.angle_beta   90.00
_cell.angle_gamma   90.00
#
_symmetry.space_group_name_H-M   'P 1'
#
loop_
_entity.id
_entity.type
_entity.pdbx_description
1 polymer ?
#
loop_
_entity_poly.entity_id
_entity_poly.type
_entity_poly.pdbx_seq_one_letter_code
_entity_poly.pdbx_strand_id
1 'polypeptide(L)'
;MSLIPLTVYDNLRRVCCSMFASSSQADHSEIAERMIANASLADVLRWRGVSRRFRAAAQRRLARYTTIHVRVYDGLSKLYEKASSIAHVDDLSWHPAGCLLLSEMSSRELGIALDSRPKWRDVKILVALLNLFRENAIHIHMDSPIVELLVKEVISEFSRSPDLREGFILKLLLQWELFLEGDCEER
;
A
#
# COMPACT_ATOMS: atom_id res chain seq x y z
N MET A 1 6.85 12.32 12.86
CA MET A 1 7.58 11.04 13.09
C MET A 1 7.26 10.55 14.50
N SER A 2 6.46 9.49 14.68
CA SER A 2 6.33 8.84 15.99
C SER A 2 7.17 7.56 15.99
N LEU A 3 8.46 7.68 16.31
CA LEU A 3 9.33 6.53 16.60
C LEU A 3 8.96 5.85 17.93
N ILE A 4 8.14 6.53 18.75
CA ILE A 4 7.76 6.13 20.10
C ILE A 4 7.22 4.68 20.15
N PRO A 5 6.29 4.24 19.29
CA PRO A 5 5.79 2.87 19.36
C PRO A 5 6.86 1.83 19.07
N LEU A 6 7.75 2.07 18.09
CA LEU A 6 8.84 1.16 17.76
C LEU A 6 9.93 1.15 18.83
N THR A 7 10.24 2.30 19.42
CA THR A 7 11.18 2.41 20.55
C THR A 7 10.65 1.69 21.78
N VAL A 8 9.35 1.82 22.07
CA VAL A 8 8.68 1.07 23.15
C VAL A 8 8.74 -0.44 22.85
N TYR A 9 8.46 -0.85 21.61
CA TYR A 9 8.58 -2.25 21.21
C TYR A 9 10.00 -2.80 21.40
N ASP A 10 11.02 -2.06 20.96
CA ASP A 10 12.42 -2.49 21.08
C ASP A 10 12.87 -2.56 22.55
N ASN A 11 12.45 -1.60 23.37
CA ASN A 11 12.74 -1.60 24.80
C ASN A 11 12.03 -2.76 25.51
N LEU A 12 10.74 -2.98 25.24
CA LEU A 12 10.01 -4.14 25.75
C LEU A 12 10.66 -5.44 25.31
N ARG A 13 11.01 -5.57 24.02
CA ARG A 13 11.71 -6.75 23.52
C ARG A 13 13.01 -6.98 24.28
N ARG A 14 13.86 -5.96 24.46
CA ARG A 14 15.16 -6.10 25.15
C ARG A 14 15.00 -6.49 26.63
N VAL A 15 14.08 -5.84 27.35
CA VAL A 15 13.82 -6.11 28.78
C VAL A 15 13.15 -7.46 28.98
N CYS A 16 12.18 -7.82 28.13
CA CYS A 16 11.48 -9.10 28.20
C CYS A 16 12.40 -10.26 27.79
N CYS A 17 13.26 -10.11 26.77
CA CYS A 17 14.19 -11.17 26.38
C CYS A 17 15.21 -11.53 27.48
N SER A 18 15.61 -10.60 28.36
CA SER A 18 16.51 -10.90 29.48
C SER A 18 15.77 -11.48 30.69
N MET A 19 14.52 -11.09 30.93
CA MET A 19 13.71 -11.55 32.07
C MET A 19 13.00 -12.90 31.81
N PHE A 20 12.76 -13.25 30.54
CA PHE A 20 12.02 -14.45 30.13
C PHE A 20 12.88 -15.57 29.54
N ALA A 21 14.22 -15.50 29.69
CA ALA A 21 15.10 -16.63 29.38
C ALA A 21 14.74 -17.92 30.15
N SER A 22 13.90 -17.83 31.18
CA SER A 22 13.32 -18.97 31.91
C SER A 22 11.79 -19.05 31.91
N SER A 23 11.06 -18.20 31.17
CA SER A 23 9.58 -18.23 31.11
C SER A 23 9.11 -18.07 29.66
N SER A 24 8.57 -19.15 29.09
CA SER A 24 8.34 -19.39 27.67
C SER A 24 7.18 -18.64 26.99
N GLN A 25 6.74 -17.45 27.46
CA GLN A 25 5.42 -16.93 27.06
C GLN A 25 5.27 -15.44 26.72
N ALA A 26 6.34 -14.69 26.45
CA ALA A 26 6.16 -13.36 25.83
C ALA A 26 5.93 -13.51 24.31
N ASP A 27 4.68 -13.61 23.87
CA ASP A 27 4.36 -13.67 22.44
C ASP A 27 4.54 -12.29 21.78
N HIS A 28 5.77 -12.02 21.35
CA HIS A 28 6.11 -10.83 20.56
C HIS A 28 5.28 -10.67 19.27
N SER A 29 4.58 -11.72 18.83
CA SER A 29 3.68 -11.67 17.67
C SER A 29 2.39 -10.93 18.01
N GLU A 30 1.82 -11.18 19.19
CA GLU A 30 0.61 -10.50 19.68
C GLU A 30 0.83 -8.99 19.86
N ILE A 31 2.01 -8.60 20.36
CA ILE A 31 2.38 -7.18 20.48
C ILE A 31 2.45 -6.52 19.10
N ALA A 32 3.11 -7.17 18.12
CA ALA A 32 3.20 -6.65 16.76
C ALA A 32 1.82 -6.54 16.10
N GLU A 33 0.92 -7.49 16.34
CA GLU A 33 -0.46 -7.44 15.87
C GLU A 33 -1.24 -6.27 16.46
N ARG A 34 -1.19 -6.07 17.78
CA ARG A 34 -1.88 -4.94 18.43
C ARG A 34 -1.36 -3.60 17.97
N MET A 35 -0.04 -3.47 17.80
CA MET A 35 0.57 -2.26 17.26
C MET A 35 0.11 -2.00 15.82
N ILE A 36 0.16 -3.03 14.97
CA ILE A 36 -0.29 -2.93 13.58
C ILE A 36 -1.79 -2.66 13.50
N ALA A 37 -2.63 -3.19 14.39
CA ALA A 37 -4.08 -2.98 14.34
C ALA A 37 -4.49 -1.50 14.54
N ASN A 38 -3.73 -0.77 15.36
CA ASN A 38 -4.03 0.63 15.73
C ASN A 38 -3.16 1.67 14.99
N ALA A 39 -2.26 1.23 14.11
CA ALA A 39 -1.38 2.13 13.36
C ALA A 39 -2.11 2.84 12.21
N SER A 40 -1.56 3.94 11.71
CA SER A 40 -1.96 4.48 10.40
C SER A 40 -1.56 3.51 9.28
N LEU A 41 -2.22 3.57 8.12
CA LEU A 41 -1.84 2.73 6.98
C LEU A 41 -0.42 3.01 6.50
N ALA A 42 0.00 4.28 6.53
CA ALA A 42 1.37 4.69 6.25
C ALA A 42 2.38 3.99 7.16
N ASP A 43 2.09 3.91 8.46
CA ASP A 43 2.97 3.24 9.43
C ASP A 43 2.94 1.73 9.27
N VAL A 44 1.79 1.12 8.97
CA VAL A 44 1.72 -0.30 8.61
C VAL A 44 2.67 -0.61 7.44
N LEU A 45 2.63 0.19 6.38
CA LEU A 45 3.49 0.02 5.21
C LEU A 45 4.98 0.17 5.55
N ARG A 46 5.34 1.14 6.42
CA ARG A 46 6.72 1.30 6.93
C ARG A 46 7.15 0.10 7.77
N TRP A 47 6.32 -0.33 8.72
CA TRP A 47 6.70 -1.31 9.73
C TRP A 47 6.82 -2.73 9.16
N ARG A 48 6.27 -3.01 7.97
CA ARG A 48 6.54 -4.24 7.20
C ARG A 48 8.02 -4.53 6.99
N GLY A 49 8.86 -3.50 6.93
CA GLY A 49 10.30 -3.61 6.78
C GLY A 49 11.06 -3.91 8.08
N VAL A 50 10.44 -3.68 9.24
CA VAL A 50 11.14 -3.68 10.55
C VAL A 50 11.49 -5.09 11.02
N SER A 51 10.55 -6.04 10.92
CA SER A 51 10.80 -7.43 11.33
C SER A 51 9.89 -8.41 10.61
N ARG A 52 10.21 -9.71 10.65
CA ARG A 52 9.35 -10.79 10.12
C ARG A 52 7.97 -10.79 10.78
N ARG A 53 7.88 -10.47 12.08
CA ARG A 53 6.60 -10.43 12.82
C ARG A 53 5.73 -9.26 12.39
N PHE A 54 6.30 -8.06 12.28
CA PHE A 54 5.58 -6.89 11.76
C PHE A 54 5.14 -7.11 10.31
N ARG A 55 5.96 -7.76 9.48
CA ARG A 55 5.58 -8.11 8.11
C ARG A 55 4.36 -9.01 8.06
N ALA A 56 4.34 -10.08 8.85
CA ALA A 56 3.20 -11.01 8.92
C ALA A 56 1.94 -10.33 9.48
N ALA A 57 2.06 -9.56 10.56
CA ALA A 57 0.95 -8.81 11.14
C ALA A 57 0.37 -7.78 10.15
N ALA A 58 1.24 -7.04 9.45
CA ALA A 58 0.83 -6.10 8.42
C ALA A 58 0.17 -6.79 7.22
N GLN A 59 0.71 -7.93 6.74
CA GLN A 59 0.09 -8.72 5.68
C GLN A 59 -1.34 -9.13 6.07
N ARG A 60 -1.55 -9.63 7.29
CA ARG A 60 -2.89 -9.96 7.79
C ARG A 60 -3.84 -8.76 7.82
N ARG A 61 -3.36 -7.59 8.27
CA ARG A 61 -4.18 -6.36 8.25
C ARG A 61 -4.54 -5.93 6.82
N LEU A 62 -3.57 -5.94 5.92
CA LEU A 62 -3.74 -5.51 4.52
C LEU A 62 -4.62 -6.47 3.72
N ALA A 63 -4.60 -7.77 4.03
CA ALA A 63 -5.44 -8.78 3.39
C ALA A 63 -6.95 -8.55 3.59
N ARG A 64 -7.35 -7.68 4.51
CA ARG A 64 -8.77 -7.32 4.72
C ARG A 64 -9.32 -6.45 3.59
N TYR A 65 -8.47 -5.72 2.87
CA TYR A 65 -8.89 -4.88 1.76
C TYR A 65 -9.11 -5.75 0.52
N THR A 66 -10.38 -5.99 0.21
CA THR A 66 -10.81 -6.77 -0.95
C THR A 66 -11.17 -5.87 -2.13
N THR A 67 -11.47 -4.60 -1.87
CA THR A 67 -11.87 -3.62 -2.88
C THR A 67 -10.91 -2.45 -2.84
N ILE A 68 -10.32 -2.12 -3.99
CA ILE A 68 -9.33 -1.04 -4.12
C ILE A 68 -9.84 -0.03 -5.14
N HIS A 69 -9.88 1.24 -4.76
CA HIS A 69 -10.22 2.35 -5.65
C HIS A 69 -8.96 3.16 -5.90
N VAL A 70 -8.53 3.25 -7.15
CA VAL A 70 -7.41 4.10 -7.57
C VAL A 70 -7.96 5.27 -8.37
N ARG A 71 -7.74 6.49 -7.88
CA ARG A 71 -8.29 7.72 -8.45
C ARG A 71 -7.22 8.76 -8.74
N VAL A 72 -7.46 9.58 -9.75
CA VAL A 72 -6.60 10.70 -10.14
C VAL A 72 -7.19 12.01 -9.63
N TYR A 73 -6.34 12.87 -9.05
CA TYR A 73 -6.72 14.21 -8.61
C TYR A 73 -5.71 15.25 -9.07
N ASP A 74 -6.21 16.38 -9.56
CA ASP A 74 -5.37 17.53 -9.91
C ASP A 74 -4.79 18.21 -8.66
N GLY A 75 -3.49 18.46 -8.67
CA GLY A 75 -2.82 19.26 -7.63
C GLY A 75 -2.54 18.51 -6.32
N LEU A 76 -2.71 17.18 -6.31
CA LEU A 76 -2.37 16.33 -5.17
C LEU A 76 -0.89 16.44 -4.80
N SER A 77 -0.02 16.59 -5.79
CA SER A 77 1.42 16.84 -5.64
C SER A 77 1.73 18.11 -4.84
N LYS A 78 1.00 19.20 -5.10
CA LYS A 78 1.14 20.46 -4.34
C LYS A 78 0.67 20.28 -2.89
N LEU A 79 -0.38 19.48 -2.69
CA LEU A 79 -0.89 19.17 -1.35
C LEU A 79 0.13 18.31 -0.57
N TYR A 80 0.73 17.32 -1.23
CA TYR A 80 1.83 16.52 -0.68
C TYR A 80 3.03 17.38 -0.29
N GLU A 81 3.47 18.30 -1.15
CA GLU A 81 4.59 19.20 -0.87
C GLU A 81 4.29 20.11 0.34
N LYS A 82 3.07 20.64 0.44
CA LYS A 82 2.61 21.40 1.61
C LYS A 82 2.57 20.56 2.89
N ALA A 83 2.04 19.34 2.82
CA ALA A 83 2.01 18.41 3.95
C ALA A 83 3.42 17.97 4.38
N SER A 84 4.36 17.89 3.44
CA SER A 84 5.75 17.55 3.74
C SER A 84 6.54 18.72 4.37
N SER A 85 6.13 19.97 4.10
CA SER A 85 6.79 21.17 4.60
C SER A 85 6.18 21.68 5.92
N ILE A 86 4.91 21.36 6.18
CA ILE A 86 4.21 21.73 7.42
C ILE A 86 4.05 20.47 8.28
N ALA A 87 4.69 20.44 9.44
CA ALA A 87 4.73 19.28 10.35
C ALA A 87 3.35 18.82 10.92
N HIS A 88 2.26 19.50 10.55
CA HIS A 88 0.91 19.37 11.12
C HIS A 88 -0.21 19.50 10.07
N VAL A 89 -0.12 18.80 8.94
CA VAL A 89 -1.34 18.49 8.20
C VAL A 89 -1.83 17.14 8.71
N ASP A 90 -2.51 17.21 9.86
CA ASP A 90 -3.17 16.07 10.48
C ASP A 90 -4.27 15.52 9.56
N ASP A 91 -4.49 14.21 9.66
CA ASP A 91 -5.50 13.35 9.01
C ASP A 91 -5.23 12.76 7.61
N LEU A 92 -4.24 13.24 6.85
CA LEU A 92 -3.95 12.63 5.53
C LEU A 92 -2.85 11.56 5.62
N SER A 93 -3.22 10.31 5.32
CA SER A 93 -2.29 9.18 5.32
C SER A 93 -1.56 9.06 3.98
N TRP A 94 -0.38 9.66 3.86
CA TRP A 94 0.47 9.54 2.69
C TRP A 94 1.30 8.26 2.68
N HIS A 95 1.47 7.67 1.49
CA HIS A 95 2.37 6.55 1.29
C HIS A 95 3.81 6.94 1.70
N PRO A 96 4.54 6.10 2.44
CA PRO A 96 5.82 6.49 3.03
C PRO A 96 6.95 6.76 2.04
N ALA A 97 6.82 6.30 0.79
CA ALA A 97 7.88 6.38 -0.22
C ALA A 97 7.63 7.38 -1.35
N GLY A 98 6.43 8.00 -1.44
CA GLY A 98 6.05 8.84 -2.59
C GLY A 98 4.68 9.50 -2.45
N CYS A 99 4.29 10.25 -3.48
CA CYS A 99 3.10 11.10 -3.52
C CYS A 99 1.84 10.28 -3.87
N LEU A 100 1.50 9.35 -2.99
CA LEU A 100 0.23 8.62 -3.04
C LEU A 100 -0.53 8.88 -1.76
N LEU A 101 -1.75 9.37 -1.88
CA LEU A 101 -2.63 9.51 -0.74
C LEU A 101 -3.39 8.20 -0.52
N LEU A 102 -3.43 7.72 0.71
CA LEU A 102 -4.09 6.49 1.10
C LEU A 102 -5.28 6.84 2.00
N SER A 103 -6.44 6.25 1.72
CA SER A 103 -7.67 6.49 2.47
C SER A 103 -8.34 5.16 2.81
N GLU A 104 -8.45 4.84 4.11
CA GLU A 104 -9.24 3.71 4.56
C GLU A 104 -10.72 4.10 4.49
N MET A 105 -11.42 3.67 3.44
CA MET A 105 -12.82 4.06 3.18
C MET A 105 -13.78 3.22 4.02
N SER A 106 -13.47 1.93 4.16
CA SER A 106 -14.21 1.01 5.03
C SER A 106 -13.31 -0.12 5.53
N SER A 107 -13.86 -1.06 6.29
CA SER A 107 -13.10 -2.25 6.76
C SER A 107 -12.56 -3.14 5.64
N ARG A 108 -13.07 -3.00 4.41
CA ARG A 108 -12.68 -3.79 3.22
C ARG A 108 -12.30 -2.95 2.00
N GLU A 109 -12.47 -1.63 2.07
CA GLU A 109 -12.25 -0.72 0.94
C GLU A 109 -11.08 0.21 1.21
N LEU A 110 -10.18 0.27 0.24
CA LEU A 110 -9.01 1.14 0.24
C LEU A 110 -9.05 2.10 -0.94
N GLY A 111 -9.02 3.39 -0.66
CA GLY A 111 -8.77 4.44 -1.63
C GLY A 111 -7.27 4.73 -1.78
N ILE A 112 -6.82 4.84 -3.02
CA ILE A 112 -5.47 5.26 -3.41
C ILE A 112 -5.63 6.41 -4.39
N ALA A 113 -5.07 7.56 -4.05
CA ALA A 113 -5.14 8.76 -4.87
C ALA A 113 -3.75 9.16 -5.38
N LEU A 114 -3.67 9.54 -6.65
CA LEU A 114 -2.48 10.00 -7.35
C LEU A 114 -2.72 11.36 -7.99
N ASP A 115 -1.65 12.11 -8.23
CA ASP A 115 -1.71 13.34 -9.00
C ASP A 115 -2.01 13.04 -10.49
N SER A 116 -2.66 13.97 -11.20
CA SER A 116 -2.91 13.86 -12.64
C SER A 116 -1.67 13.87 -13.51
N ARG A 117 -0.56 14.37 -12.97
CA ARG A 117 0.76 14.31 -13.60
C ARG A 117 1.71 13.55 -12.69
N PRO A 118 1.50 12.23 -12.51
CA PRO A 118 2.27 11.46 -11.55
C PRO A 118 3.72 11.39 -12.02
N LYS A 119 4.66 11.54 -11.09
CA LYS A 119 6.07 11.28 -11.39
C LYS A 119 6.25 9.78 -11.53
N TRP A 120 7.24 9.38 -12.31
CA TRP A 120 7.52 7.98 -12.55
C TRP A 120 7.71 7.13 -11.29
N ARG A 121 8.38 7.72 -10.30
CA ARG A 121 8.56 7.13 -8.98
C ARG A 121 7.22 6.77 -8.32
N ASP A 122 6.21 7.63 -8.46
CA ASP A 122 4.90 7.43 -7.83
C ASP A 122 4.13 6.29 -8.53
N VAL A 123 4.26 6.16 -9.86
CA VAL A 123 3.70 5.03 -10.62
C VAL A 123 4.31 3.70 -10.16
N LYS A 124 5.64 3.64 -10.00
CA LYS A 124 6.31 2.43 -9.49
C LYS A 124 5.87 2.04 -8.08
N ILE A 125 5.65 3.05 -7.23
CA ILE A 125 5.13 2.84 -5.89
C ILE A 125 3.70 2.32 -5.93
N LEU A 126 2.85 2.84 -6.82
CA LEU A 126 1.49 2.33 -7.04
C LEU A 126 1.53 0.85 -7.43
N VAL A 127 2.34 0.49 -8.43
CA VAL A 127 2.49 -0.90 -8.89
C VAL A 127 2.92 -1.81 -7.74
N ALA A 128 3.97 -1.43 -7.00
CA ALA A 128 4.45 -2.19 -5.86
C ALA A 128 3.39 -2.32 -4.76
N LEU A 129 2.58 -1.28 -4.54
CA LEU A 129 1.49 -1.28 -3.57
C LEU A 129 0.35 -2.21 -4.01
N LEU A 130 -0.08 -2.15 -5.26
CA LEU A 130 -1.11 -3.03 -5.83
C LEU A 130 -0.68 -4.50 -5.76
N ASN A 131 0.60 -4.78 -6.01
CA ASN A 131 1.18 -6.11 -5.86
C ASN A 131 1.06 -6.67 -4.42
N LEU A 132 0.94 -5.82 -3.39
CA LEU A 132 0.70 -6.29 -2.01
C LEU A 132 -0.69 -6.88 -1.82
N PHE A 133 -1.65 -6.41 -2.62
CA PHE A 133 -3.04 -6.83 -2.52
C PHE A 133 -3.40 -7.90 -3.55
N ARG A 134 -2.49 -8.27 -4.44
CA ARG A 134 -2.69 -9.23 -5.53
C ARG A 134 -3.45 -10.50 -5.14
N GLU A 135 -3.16 -11.05 -3.97
CA GLU A 135 -3.73 -12.33 -3.53
C GLU A 135 -5.14 -12.17 -2.93
N ASN A 136 -5.52 -10.97 -2.50
CA ASN A 136 -6.74 -10.74 -1.71
C ASN A 136 -7.72 -9.75 -2.36
N ALA A 137 -7.25 -8.90 -3.29
CA ALA A 137 -8.07 -7.94 -4.00
C ALA A 137 -9.00 -8.70 -4.98
N ILE A 138 -10.30 -8.51 -4.77
CA ILE A 138 -11.37 -9.05 -5.61
C ILE A 138 -11.77 -8.02 -6.67
N HIS A 139 -11.90 -6.75 -6.25
CA HIS A 139 -12.30 -5.66 -7.12
C HIS A 139 -11.26 -4.54 -7.09
N ILE A 140 -10.85 -4.10 -8.28
CA ILE A 140 -9.94 -2.97 -8.44
C ILE A 140 -10.60 -2.00 -9.42
N HIS A 141 -10.98 -0.83 -8.93
CA HIS A 141 -11.56 0.25 -9.73
C HIS A 141 -10.48 1.29 -9.99
N MET A 142 -10.21 1.58 -11.27
CA MET A 142 -9.19 2.53 -11.69
C MET A 142 -9.79 3.54 -12.66
N ASP A 143 -9.39 4.80 -12.53
CA ASP A 143 -9.69 5.80 -13.56
C ASP A 143 -8.93 5.47 -14.87
N SER A 144 -9.57 5.71 -16.02
CA SER A 144 -8.99 5.43 -17.36
C SER A 144 -7.56 5.97 -17.55
N PRO A 145 -7.21 7.21 -17.13
CA PRO A 145 -5.85 7.72 -17.29
C PRO A 145 -4.79 6.92 -16.51
N ILE A 146 -5.17 6.28 -15.39
CA ILE A 146 -4.26 5.42 -14.61
C ILE A 146 -3.99 4.13 -15.38
N VAL A 147 -5.04 3.55 -15.97
CA VAL A 147 -4.90 2.32 -16.77
C VAL A 147 -3.97 2.59 -17.95
N GLU A 148 -4.16 3.69 -18.68
CA GLU A 148 -3.26 4.07 -19.78
C GLU A 148 -1.80 4.25 -19.34
N LEU A 149 -1.57 4.84 -18.15
CA LEU A 149 -0.23 4.98 -17.58
C LEU A 149 0.38 3.63 -17.21
N LEU A 150 -0.40 2.72 -16.64
CA LEU A 150 0.03 1.37 -16.29
C LEU A 150 0.32 0.52 -17.55
N VAL A 151 -0.52 0.61 -18.59
CA VAL A 151 -0.28 -0.03 -19.89
C VAL A 151 1.04 0.43 -20.49
N LYS A 152 1.29 1.74 -20.50
CA LYS A 152 2.56 2.31 -21.01
C LYS A 152 3.76 1.81 -20.22
N GLU A 153 3.64 1.66 -18.90
CA GLU A 153 4.71 1.11 -18.07
C GLU A 153 4.97 -0.37 -18.38
N VAL A 154 3.93 -1.20 -18.46
CA VAL A 154 4.10 -2.62 -18.83
C VAL A 154 4.76 -2.75 -20.20
N ILE A 155 4.36 -1.95 -21.18
CA ILE A 155 4.96 -1.98 -22.53
C ILE A 155 6.43 -1.52 -22.49
N SER A 156 6.75 -0.50 -21.70
CA SER A 156 8.12 0.02 -21.52
C SER A 156 9.03 -0.96 -20.78
N GLU A 157 8.55 -1.64 -19.74
CA GLU A 157 9.33 -2.68 -19.05
C GLU A 157 9.42 -3.97 -19.87
N PHE A 158 8.38 -4.34 -20.61
CA PHE A 158 8.39 -5.48 -21.54
C PHE A 158 9.42 -5.31 -22.67
N SER A 159 9.58 -4.09 -23.17
CA SER A 159 10.59 -3.76 -24.19
C SER A 159 12.03 -3.70 -23.65
N ARG A 160 12.21 -3.60 -22.32
CA ARG A 160 13.52 -3.58 -21.65
C ARG A 160 13.94 -4.93 -21.06
N SER A 161 13.00 -5.80 -20.71
CA SER A 161 13.27 -7.15 -20.20
C SER A 161 12.09 -8.08 -20.46
N PRO A 162 12.11 -8.87 -21.56
CA PRO A 162 11.00 -9.75 -21.93
C PRO A 162 10.76 -10.93 -20.98
N ASP A 163 11.64 -11.16 -19.99
CA ASP A 163 11.57 -12.28 -19.05
C ASP A 163 10.83 -11.95 -17.73
N LEU A 164 10.54 -10.68 -17.45
CA LEU A 164 9.79 -10.28 -16.26
C LEU A 164 8.29 -10.42 -16.53
N ARG A 165 7.79 -11.65 -16.36
CA ARG A 165 6.35 -11.92 -16.28
C ARG A 165 5.77 -11.32 -15.00
N GLU A 166 5.52 -10.02 -14.99
CA GLU A 166 4.60 -9.42 -14.02
C GLU A 166 3.16 -9.80 -14.38
N GLY A 167 2.83 -11.09 -14.20
CA GLY A 167 1.52 -11.65 -14.54
C GLY A 167 0.35 -11.05 -13.76
N PHE A 168 0.60 -10.17 -12.79
CA PHE A 168 -0.46 -9.43 -12.11
C PHE A 168 -0.90 -8.20 -12.89
N ILE A 169 0.03 -7.42 -13.45
CA ILE A 169 -0.34 -6.24 -14.23
C ILE A 169 -1.00 -6.68 -15.53
N LEU A 170 -0.46 -7.70 -16.21
CA LEU A 170 -1.13 -8.31 -17.36
C LEU A 170 -2.53 -8.84 -17.03
N LYS A 171 -2.73 -9.41 -15.83
CA LYS A 171 -4.06 -9.86 -15.38
C LYS A 171 -5.01 -8.69 -15.07
N LEU A 172 -4.50 -7.60 -14.51
CA LEU A 172 -5.22 -6.33 -14.34
C LEU A 172 -5.62 -5.71 -15.68
N LEU A 173 -4.73 -5.74 -16.67
CA LEU A 173 -4.98 -5.25 -18.03
C LEU A 173 -6.00 -6.14 -18.77
N LEU A 174 -5.90 -7.47 -18.65
CA LEU A 174 -6.88 -8.40 -19.21
C LEU A 174 -8.25 -8.26 -18.54
N GLN A 175 -8.29 -8.03 -17.22
CA GLN A 175 -9.54 -7.77 -16.51
C GLN A 175 -10.19 -6.43 -16.94
N TRP A 176 -9.37 -5.47 -17.39
CA TRP A 176 -9.84 -4.22 -17.98
C TRP A 176 -10.33 -4.37 -19.43
N GLU A 177 -9.64 -5.14 -20.27
CA GLU A 177 -10.12 -5.45 -21.64
C GLU A 177 -11.49 -6.14 -21.58
N LEU A 178 -11.67 -7.10 -20.67
CA LEU A 178 -12.97 -7.75 -20.44
C LEU A 178 -14.04 -6.79 -19.92
N PHE A 179 -13.66 -5.75 -19.17
CA PHE A 179 -14.58 -4.70 -18.71
C PHE A 179 -15.01 -3.79 -19.87
N LEU A 180 -14.10 -3.43 -20.77
CA LEU A 180 -14.42 -2.65 -21.97
C LEU A 180 -15.24 -3.43 -23.01
N GLU A 181 -15.02 -4.73 -23.13
CA GLU A 181 -15.80 -5.60 -24.02
C GLU A 181 -17.23 -5.83 -23.49
N GLY A 182 -17.40 -5.94 -22.16
CA GLY A 182 -18.72 -6.09 -21.53
C GLY A 182 -19.62 -4.84 -21.64
N ASP A 183 -19.03 -3.63 -21.64
CA ASP A 183 -19.78 -2.37 -21.82
C ASP A 183 -20.15 -2.09 -23.30
N CYS A 184 -19.68 -2.91 -24.26
CA CYS A 184 -20.07 -2.81 -25.68
C CYS A 184 -21.26 -3.72 -26.07
N GLU A 185 -21.71 -4.63 -25.20
CA GLU A 185 -22.83 -5.54 -25.50
C GLU A 185 -24.22 -5.02 -25.06
N GLU A 186 -24.28 -3.88 -24.35
CA GLU A 186 -25.55 -3.19 -24.04
C GLU A 186 -25.63 -1.82 -24.76
N ARG A 187 -25.85 -1.83 -26.08
CA ARG A 187 -26.47 -0.72 -26.81
C ARG A 187 -27.39 -1.20 -27.93
#